data_AF-A0A1P8UA53-F1
#
_entry.id   AF-A0A1P8UA53-F1
#
_cell.length_a   1.000
_cell.length_b   1.000
_cell.length_c   1.000
_cell.angle_alpha   90.00
_cell.angle_beta   90.00
_cell.angle_gamma   90.00
#
_symmetry.space_group_name_H-M   'P 1'
#
loop_
_entity.id
_entity.type
_entity.pdbx_description
1 polymer ?
#
loop_
_entity_poly.entity_id
_entity_poly.type
_entity_poly.pdbx_seq_one_letter_code
_entity_poly.pdbx_strand_id
1 'polypeptide(L)'
;MRTTVAERQAAGILGLQAIALLVMAGWEVTALVSGDTDDVGSSVALLVLTAIGAAALAAFAVAVARGGSWGRSGGIVAQLLLLAVAFGAFTGPTAAPAVGIALAVPALAGLGLLIVAARAAARRAE
;
A
#
# COMPACT_ATOMS: atom_id res chain seq x y z
N MET A 1 -2.55 8.56 -23.73
CA MET A 1 -3.46 7.39 -23.67
C MET A 1 -4.53 7.67 -22.61
N ARG A 2 -5.83 7.46 -22.90
CA ARG A 2 -6.89 7.67 -21.89
C ARG A 2 -6.87 6.47 -20.92
N THR A 3 -6.67 6.73 -19.63
CA THR A 3 -6.74 5.67 -18.61
C THR A 3 -8.17 5.22 -18.37
N THR A 4 -8.35 3.92 -18.14
CA THR A 4 -9.66 3.30 -17.86
C THR A 4 -10.17 3.67 -16.47
N VAL A 5 -11.45 3.44 -16.21
CA VAL A 5 -12.03 3.65 -14.86
C VAL A 5 -11.33 2.77 -13.83
N ALA A 6 -11.06 1.50 -14.17
CA ALA A 6 -10.36 0.56 -13.29
C ALA A 6 -8.93 1.04 -12.95
N GLU A 7 -8.18 1.58 -13.92
CA GLU A 7 -6.85 2.15 -13.68
C GLU A 7 -6.91 3.36 -12.74
N ARG A 8 -7.91 4.24 -12.90
CA ARG A 8 -8.09 5.40 -11.99
C ARG A 8 -8.47 4.97 -10.59
N GLN A 9 -9.37 3.99 -10.45
CA GLN A 9 -9.76 3.45 -9.16
C GLN A 9 -8.59 2.74 -8.47
N ALA A 10 -7.82 1.92 -9.22
CA ALA A 10 -6.62 1.27 -8.69
C ALA A 10 -5.57 2.28 -8.22
N ALA A 11 -5.32 3.33 -9.02
CA ALA A 11 -4.44 4.42 -8.62
C ALA A 11 -4.97 5.16 -7.38
N GLY A 12 -6.28 5.35 -7.28
CA GLY A 12 -6.93 5.94 -6.11
C GLY A 12 -6.71 5.11 -4.84
N ILE A 13 -6.91 3.79 -4.90
CA ILE A 13 -6.66 2.90 -3.75
C ILE A 13 -5.19 2.92 -3.33
N LEU A 14 -4.26 2.80 -4.28
CA LEU A 14 -2.82 2.88 -4.00
C LEU A 14 -2.45 4.23 -3.36
N GLY A 15 -3.05 5.33 -3.85
CA GLY A 15 -2.88 6.66 -3.28
C GLY A 15 -3.41 6.77 -1.85
N LEU A 16 -4.57 6.20 -1.56
CA LEU A 16 -5.13 6.15 -0.20
C LEU A 16 -4.25 5.33 0.75
N GLN A 17 -3.71 4.19 0.28
CA GLN A 17 -2.77 3.38 1.07
C GLN A 17 -1.46 4.12 1.33
N ALA A 18 -0.94 4.87 0.33
CA ALA A 18 0.21 5.74 0.53
C ALA A 18 -0.06 6.82 1.59
N ILE A 19 -1.23 7.47 1.54
CA ILE A 19 -1.64 8.45 2.56
C ILE A 19 -1.72 7.79 3.93
N ALA A 20 -2.29 6.59 4.04
CA ALA A 20 -2.36 5.87 5.31
C ALA A 20 -0.96 5.61 5.90
N LEU A 21 0.01 5.20 5.08
CA LEU A 21 1.41 5.05 5.54
C LEU A 21 2.06 6.39 5.90
N LEU A 22 1.75 7.49 5.21
CA LEU A 22 2.23 8.82 5.60
C LEU A 22 1.66 9.29 6.94
N VAL A 23 0.38 9.00 7.21
CA VAL A 23 -0.23 9.26 8.52
C VAL A 23 0.47 8.43 9.60
N MET A 24 0.78 7.15 9.32
CA MET A 24 1.54 6.30 10.23
C MET A 24 2.96 6.85 10.47
N ALA A 25 3.67 7.27 9.42
CA ALA A 25 4.98 7.89 9.55
C ALA A 25 4.92 9.18 10.39
N GLY A 26 3.86 10.00 10.23
CA GLY A 26 3.63 11.16 11.07
C GLY A 26 3.46 10.79 12.54
N TRP A 27 2.75 9.70 12.83
CA TRP A 27 2.62 9.17 14.19
C TRP A 27 3.97 8.69 14.75
N GLU A 28 4.75 7.94 13.97
CA GLU A 28 6.09 7.49 14.35
C GLU A 28 7.03 8.67 14.67
N VAL A 29 6.96 9.76 13.90
CA VAL A 29 7.68 11.01 14.19
C VAL A 29 7.22 11.61 15.52
N THR A 30 5.90 11.66 15.78
CA THR A 30 5.42 12.19 17.06
C THR A 30 5.91 11.38 18.25
N ALA A 31 5.92 10.05 18.16
CA ALA A 31 6.42 9.16 19.21
C ALA A 31 7.93 9.36 19.45
N LEU A 32 8.70 9.49 18.36
CA LEU A 32 10.15 9.72 18.44
C LEU A 32 10.49 11.07 19.09
N VAL A 33 9.75 12.13 18.76
CA VAL A 33 9.96 13.47 19.31
C VAL A 33 9.50 13.57 20.76
N SER A 34 8.43 12.87 21.15
CA SER A 34 7.96 12.84 22.54
C SER A 34 8.84 11.99 23.47
N GLY A 35 9.82 11.26 22.94
CA GLY A 35 10.63 10.30 23.69
C GLY A 35 9.85 9.05 24.10
N ASP A 36 8.72 8.78 23.46
CA ASP A 36 7.87 7.60 23.70
C ASP A 36 8.38 6.42 22.86
N THR A 37 9.67 6.14 22.96
CA THR A 37 10.36 5.09 22.20
C THR A 37 11.35 4.36 23.09
N ASP A 38 11.18 3.05 23.23
CA ASP A 38 12.10 2.20 24.01
C ASP A 38 13.50 2.13 23.37
N ASP A 39 13.56 2.14 22.02
CA ASP A 39 14.80 2.09 21.25
C ASP A 39 14.71 3.05 20.05
N VAL A 40 15.46 4.15 20.15
CA VAL A 40 15.55 5.20 19.12
C VAL A 40 16.03 4.65 17.78
N GLY A 41 16.99 3.72 17.78
CA GLY A 41 17.54 3.14 16.55
C GLY A 41 16.49 2.30 15.81
N SER A 42 15.75 1.47 16.54
CA SER A 42 14.64 0.68 16.00
C SER A 42 13.51 1.57 15.48
N SER A 43 13.12 2.60 16.24
CA SER A 43 12.08 3.56 15.83
C SER A 43 12.45 4.34 14.57
N VAL A 44 13.71 4.77 14.43
CA VAL A 44 14.19 5.44 13.20
C VAL A 44 14.17 4.47 12.01
N ALA A 45 14.56 3.21 12.20
CA ALA A 45 14.52 2.21 11.14
C ALA A 45 13.08 1.95 10.67
N LEU A 46 12.13 1.83 11.59
CA LEU A 46 10.71 1.70 11.27
C LEU A 46 10.20 2.92 10.51
N LEU A 47 10.51 4.14 10.98
CA LEU A 47 10.11 5.37 10.30
C LEU A 47 10.61 5.42 8.85
N VAL A 48 11.88 5.10 8.63
CA VAL A 48 12.46 5.08 7.29
C VAL A 48 11.78 4.03 6.42
N LEU A 49 11.54 2.82 6.94
CA LEU A 49 10.87 1.75 6.20
C LEU A 49 9.42 2.11 5.84
N THR A 50 8.68 2.71 6.78
CA THR A 50 7.31 3.22 6.58
C THR A 50 7.29 4.30 5.50
N ALA A 51 8.23 5.26 5.56
CA ALA A 51 8.36 6.31 4.56
C ALA A 51 8.70 5.77 3.16
N ILE A 52 9.58 4.77 3.06
CA ILE A 52 9.90 4.09 1.79
C ILE A 52 8.66 3.38 1.25
N GLY A 53 7.91 2.68 2.10
CA GLY A 53 6.65 2.03 1.73
C GLY A 53 5.63 3.02 1.17
N ALA A 54 5.46 4.17 1.84
CA ALA A 54 4.59 5.24 1.38
C ALA A 54 5.01 5.80 0.01
N ALA A 55 6.30 6.07 -0.16
CA ALA A 55 6.86 6.56 -1.42
C ALA A 55 6.67 5.56 -2.56
N ALA A 56 6.88 4.27 -2.30
CA ALA A 56 6.66 3.20 -3.27
C ALA A 56 5.20 3.12 -3.73
N LEU A 57 4.25 3.12 -2.78
CA LEU A 57 2.81 3.11 -3.10
C LEU A 57 2.38 4.35 -3.89
N ALA A 58 2.89 5.53 -3.52
CA ALA A 58 2.64 6.77 -4.26
C ALA A 58 3.21 6.69 -5.69
N ALA A 59 4.43 6.17 -5.86
CA ALA A 59 5.03 5.98 -7.17
C ALA A 59 4.23 4.99 -8.03
N PHE A 60 3.74 3.89 -7.45
CA PHE A 60 2.87 2.95 -8.16
C PHE A 60 1.54 3.59 -8.53
N ALA A 61 0.92 4.38 -7.65
CA ALA A 61 -0.31 5.11 -7.94
C ALA A 61 -0.14 6.04 -9.15
N VAL A 62 0.93 6.83 -9.17
CA VAL A 62 1.27 7.74 -10.28
C VAL A 62 1.55 6.95 -11.57
N ALA A 63 2.31 5.85 -11.48
CA ALA A 63 2.61 5.02 -12.64
C ALA A 63 1.35 4.38 -13.23
N VAL A 64 0.44 3.86 -12.40
CA VAL A 64 -0.86 3.32 -12.83
C VAL A 64 -1.73 4.41 -13.46
N ALA A 65 -1.80 5.59 -12.85
CA ALA A 65 -2.54 6.74 -13.39
C ALA A 65 -1.99 7.23 -14.74
N ARG A 66 -0.72 6.95 -15.04
CA ARG A 66 -0.06 7.24 -16.33
C ARG A 66 -0.12 6.07 -17.32
N GLY A 67 -0.75 4.95 -16.94
CA GLY A 67 -0.88 3.76 -17.80
C GLY A 67 0.36 2.83 -17.81
N GLY A 68 1.35 3.09 -16.97
CA GLY A 68 2.59 2.30 -16.89
C GLY A 68 2.36 0.87 -16.38
N SER A 69 2.99 -0.11 -17.03
CA SER A 69 2.91 -1.53 -16.64
C SER A 69 3.60 -1.84 -15.31
N TRP A 70 4.74 -1.20 -15.05
CA TRP A 70 5.50 -1.38 -13.82
C TRP A 70 4.71 -0.97 -12.56
N GLY A 71 3.86 0.06 -12.65
CA GLY A 71 2.97 0.46 -11.55
C GLY A 71 1.93 -0.62 -11.22
N ARG A 72 1.44 -1.35 -12.23
CA ARG A 72 0.46 -2.42 -12.01
C ARG A 72 1.10 -3.65 -11.34
N SER A 73 2.25 -4.09 -11.85
CA SER A 73 2.96 -5.24 -11.26
C SER A 73 3.45 -4.93 -9.84
N GLY A 74 4.04 -3.74 -9.62
CA GLY A 74 4.47 -3.30 -8.29
C GLY A 74 3.29 -3.16 -7.33
N GLY A 75 2.18 -2.58 -7.79
CA GLY A 75 0.94 -2.49 -7.02
C GLY A 75 0.40 -3.86 -6.59
N ILE A 76 0.37 -4.85 -7.50
CA ILE A 76 -0.08 -6.22 -7.19
C ILE A 76 0.77 -6.83 -6.09
N VAL A 77 2.10 -6.73 -6.21
CA VAL A 77 3.03 -7.23 -5.17
C VAL A 77 2.76 -6.54 -3.84
N ALA A 78 2.59 -5.21 -3.84
CA ALA A 78 2.28 -4.47 -2.62
C ALA A 78 0.96 -4.93 -1.96
N GLN A 79 -0.09 -5.22 -2.74
CA GLN A 79 -1.33 -5.76 -2.18
C GLN A 79 -1.13 -7.14 -1.56
N LEU A 80 -0.33 -8.01 -2.18
CA LEU A 80 -0.02 -9.34 -1.61
C LEU A 80 0.78 -9.23 -0.32
N LEU A 81 1.73 -8.30 -0.24
CA LEU A 81 2.45 -7.99 0.99
C LEU A 81 1.50 -7.46 2.08
N LEU A 82 0.57 -6.57 1.74
CA LEU A 82 -0.42 -6.07 2.69
C LEU A 82 -1.34 -7.17 3.20
N LEU A 83 -1.74 -8.12 2.33
CA LEU A 83 -2.51 -9.30 2.73
C LEU A 83 -1.71 -10.24 3.64
N ALA A 84 -0.41 -10.39 3.41
CA ALA A 84 0.45 -11.14 4.31
C ALA A 84 0.52 -10.47 5.70
N VAL A 85 0.63 -9.14 5.76
CA VAL A 85 0.57 -8.38 7.02
C VAL A 85 -0.80 -8.54 7.69
N ALA A 86 -1.89 -8.45 6.92
CA ALA A 86 -3.26 -8.66 7.43
C ALA A 86 -3.45 -10.06 8.02
N PHE A 87 -2.91 -11.09 7.36
CA PHE A 87 -2.90 -12.45 7.87
C PHE A 87 -2.13 -12.56 9.19
N GLY A 88 -0.95 -11.93 9.27
CA GLY A 88 -0.19 -11.80 10.50
C GLY A 88 -0.99 -11.13 11.63
N ALA A 89 -1.80 -10.11 11.32
CA ALA A 89 -2.68 -9.48 12.30
C ALA A 89 -3.82 -10.40 12.79
N PHE A 90 -4.22 -11.41 12.01
CA PHE A 90 -5.20 -12.41 12.44
C PHE A 90 -4.59 -13.53 13.29
N THR A 91 -3.39 -13.99 12.95
CA THR A 91 -2.79 -15.20 13.53
C THR A 91 -1.62 -14.93 14.47
N GLY A 92 -1.19 -13.68 14.58
CA GLY A 92 -0.01 -13.28 15.35
C GLY A 92 -0.19 -13.40 16.87
N PRO A 93 0.90 -13.27 17.64
CA PRO A 93 0.88 -13.36 19.10
C PRO A 93 0.01 -12.27 19.75
N THR A 94 -0.12 -11.12 19.10
CA THR A 94 -1.01 -10.01 19.47
C THR A 94 -2.13 -9.87 18.43
N ALA A 95 -2.90 -10.95 18.24
CA ALA A 95 -3.97 -10.98 17.25
C ALA A 95 -4.91 -9.78 17.41
N ALA A 96 -5.03 -8.99 16.33
CA ALA A 96 -5.85 -7.80 16.25
C ALA A 96 -6.77 -7.92 15.02
N PRO A 97 -7.87 -8.68 15.12
CA PRO A 97 -8.73 -8.98 13.97
C PRO A 97 -9.28 -7.73 13.27
N ALA A 98 -9.56 -6.67 14.02
CA ALA A 98 -10.01 -5.40 13.46
C ALA A 98 -8.96 -4.78 12.53
N VAL A 99 -7.67 -4.82 12.91
CA VAL A 99 -6.55 -4.35 12.08
C VAL A 99 -6.39 -5.24 10.85
N GLY A 100 -6.47 -6.56 11.02
CA GLY A 100 -6.43 -7.51 9.91
C GLY A 100 -7.51 -7.22 8.87
N ILE A 101 -8.76 -6.97 9.29
CA ILE A 101 -9.86 -6.61 8.39
C ILE A 101 -9.58 -5.25 7.71
N ALA A 102 -9.16 -4.25 8.49
CA ALA A 102 -8.87 -2.91 7.97
C ALA A 102 -7.76 -2.90 6.91
N LEU A 103 -6.80 -3.83 6.99
CA LEU A 103 -5.76 -4.04 5.97
C LEU A 103 -6.26 -4.89 4.80
N ALA A 104 -6.95 -6.01 5.08
CA ALA A 104 -7.35 -6.97 4.06
C ALA A 104 -8.38 -6.41 3.07
N VAL A 105 -9.38 -5.67 3.55
CA VAL A 105 -10.45 -5.12 2.70
C VAL A 105 -9.92 -4.21 1.58
N PRO A 106 -9.14 -3.14 1.87
CA PRO A 106 -8.57 -2.32 0.81
C PRO A 106 -7.54 -3.09 -0.02
N ALA A 107 -6.82 -4.05 0.57
CA ALA A 107 -5.85 -4.86 -0.17
C ALA A 107 -6.50 -5.73 -1.25
N LEU A 108 -7.59 -6.42 -0.91
CA LEU A 108 -8.37 -7.22 -1.85
C LEU A 108 -9.01 -6.35 -2.94
N ALA A 109 -9.57 -5.20 -2.56
CA ALA A 109 -10.15 -4.25 -3.51
C ALA A 109 -9.11 -3.73 -4.51
N GLY A 110 -7.94 -3.30 -4.00
CA GLY A 110 -6.81 -2.85 -4.82
C GLY A 110 -6.31 -3.95 -5.76
N LEU A 111 -6.16 -5.18 -5.25
CA LEU A 111 -5.68 -6.31 -6.03
C LEU A 111 -6.64 -6.64 -7.18
N GLY A 112 -7.94 -6.70 -6.90
CA GLY A 112 -8.96 -6.93 -7.92
C GLY A 112 -8.94 -5.88 -9.03
N LEU A 113 -8.88 -4.59 -8.66
CA LEU A 113 -8.81 -3.49 -9.63
C LEU A 113 -7.53 -3.53 -10.47
N LEU A 114 -6.38 -3.83 -9.87
CA LEU A 114 -5.10 -3.93 -10.57
C LEU A 114 -5.08 -5.11 -11.56
N ILE A 115 -5.68 -6.24 -11.20
CA ILE A 115 -5.83 -7.39 -12.10
C ILE A 115 -6.72 -7.02 -13.29
N VAL A 116 -7.86 -6.36 -13.05
CA VAL A 116 -8.75 -5.90 -14.14
C VAL A 116 -8.02 -4.91 -15.04
N ALA A 117 -7.29 -3.95 -14.47
CA ALA A 117 -6.48 -2.98 -15.21
C ALA A 117 -5.40 -3.66 -16.07
N ALA A 118 -4.70 -4.66 -15.53
CA ALA A 118 -3.69 -5.43 -16.25
C ALA A 118 -4.30 -6.21 -17.43
N ARG A 119 -5.44 -6.88 -17.22
CA ARG A 119 -6.16 -7.61 -18.28
C ARG A 119 -6.68 -6.67 -19.37
N ALA A 120 -7.22 -5.52 -18.99
CA ALA A 120 -7.68 -4.51 -19.94
C ALA A 120 -6.53 -3.95 -20.79
N ALA A 121 -5.33 -3.81 -20.22
CA ALA A 121 -4.15 -3.40 -20.96
C ALA A 121 -3.67 -4.47 -21.95
N ALA A 122 -3.68 -5.75 -21.55
CA ALA A 122 -3.28 -6.87 -22.42
C ALA A 122 -4.15 -6.97 -23.68
N ARG A 123 -5.48 -6.88 -23.53
CA ARG A 123 -6.44 -6.91 -24.67
C ARG A 123 -6.30 -5.77 -25.67
N ARG A 124 -5.60 -4.68 -25.31
CA ARG A 124 -5.33 -3.55 -26.22
C ARG A 124 -4.02 -3.70 -26.98
N ALA A 125 -3.18 -4.63 -26.57
CA ALA A 125 -1.90 -4.92 -27.20
C ALA A 125 -2.00 -6.05 -28.24
N GLU A 126 -3.08 -6.84 -28.17
CA GLU A 126 -3.55 -7.77 -29.21
C GLU A 126 -4.27 -7.01 -30.33
#